data_AF-A0A377LUM4-F1
#
_entry.id   AF-A0A377LUM4-F1
#
_cell.length_a   1.000
_cell.length_b   1.000
_cell.length_c   1.000
_cell.angle_alpha   90.00
_cell.angle_beta   90.00
_cell.angle_gamma   90.00
#
_symmetry.space_group_name_H-M   'P 1'
#
loop_
_entity.id
_entity.type
_entity.pdbx_description
1 polymer ?
#
loop_
_entity_poly.entity_id
_entity_poly.type
_entity_poly.pdbx_seq_one_letter_code
_entity_poly.pdbx_strand_id
1 'polypeptide(L)' 'MADSSKFGRKSPNIVCSLESVDTLITDAGIDPAFKKALEEKGIDVIVTGEKDE' A
#
# COMPACT_ATOMS: atom_id res chain seq x y z
N MET A 1 -24.37 6.68 4.68
CA MET A 1 -23.41 5.93 5.51
C MET A 1 -23.45 4.48 5.05
N ALA A 2 -22.41 3.99 4.38
CA ALA A 2 -22.36 2.64 3.86
C ALA A 2 -21.70 1.72 4.91
N ASP A 3 -22.52 0.84 5.49
CA ASP A 3 -22.12 -0.13 6.49
C ASP A 3 -21.54 -1.37 5.81
N SER A 4 -20.25 -1.61 6.03
CA SER A 4 -19.46 -2.69 5.44
C SER A 4 -19.87 -4.09 5.91
N SER A 5 -20.82 -4.21 6.84
CA SER A 5 -21.25 -5.48 7.43
C SER A 5 -22.06 -6.38 6.49
N LYS A 6 -22.41 -5.91 5.28
CA LYS A 6 -23.05 -6.73 4.23
C LYS A 6 -22.07 -7.55 3.39
N PHE A 7 -20.78 -7.22 3.40
CA PHE A 7 -19.77 -7.89 2.58
C PHE A 7 -18.98 -8.88 3.42
N GLY A 8 -19.59 -10.02 3.72
CA GLY A 8 -18.99 -11.15 4.44
C GLY A 8 -17.82 -11.84 3.72
N ARG A 9 -17.10 -11.14 2.84
CA ARG A 9 -15.84 -11.57 2.23
C ARG A 9 -14.95 -10.35 2.01
N LYS A 10 -13.76 -10.37 2.62
CA LYS A 10 -12.66 -9.49 2.24
C LYS A 10 -12.15 -9.95 0.88
N SER A 11 -12.76 -9.46 -0.19
CA SER A 11 -12.15 -9.54 -1.52
C SER A 11 -10.89 -8.65 -1.50
N PRO A 12 -9.71 -9.11 -1.93
CA PRO A 12 -8.58 -8.22 -2.18
C PRO A 12 -8.96 -7.37 -3.39
N ASN A 13 -9.69 -6.29 -3.14
CA ASN A 13 -10.16 -5.42 -4.20
C ASN A 13 -9.00 -4.50 -4.55
N ILE A 14 -8.43 -4.67 -5.75
CA ILE A 14 -7.54 -3.66 -6.33
C ILE A 14 -8.46 -2.50 -6.74
N VAL A 15 -8.54 -1.48 -5.88
CA VAL A 15 -9.48 -0.36 -6.04
C VAL A 15 -9.01 0.64 -7.10
N CYS A 16 -7.69 0.68 -7.38
CA CYS A 16 -7.11 1.56 -8.39
C CYS A 16 -5.79 0.98 -8.93
N SER A 17 -5.40 1.43 -10.12
CA SER A 17 -4.05 1.20 -10.63
C SER A 17 -3.04 1.90 -9.72
N LEU A 18 -1.95 1.21 -9.36
CA LEU A 18 -0.84 1.74 -8.58
C LEU A 18 -0.23 3.02 -9.19
N GLU A 19 -0.43 3.23 -10.49
CA GLU A 19 0.00 4.41 -11.25
C GLU A 19 -0.68 5.71 -10.81
N SER A 20 -1.84 5.62 -10.13
CA SER A 20 -2.57 6.79 -9.60
C SER A 20 -2.28 7.04 -8.11
N VAL A 21 -1.32 6.31 -7.54
CA VAL A 21 -0.94 6.43 -6.13
C VAL A 21 0.32 7.26 -6.03
N ASP A 22 0.24 8.44 -5.41
CA ASP A 22 1.42 9.30 -5.20
C ASP A 22 2.31 8.81 -4.05
N THR A 23 1.69 8.28 -2.97
CA THR A 23 2.40 7.86 -1.76
C THR A 23 1.78 6.59 -1.18
N LEU A 24 2.63 5.60 -0.87
CA LEU A 24 2.29 4.36 -0.18
C LEU A 24 2.94 4.33 1.19
N ILE A 25 2.13 4.23 2.24
CA ILE A 25 2.60 4.03 3.62
C ILE A 25 2.41 2.56 3.98
N THR A 26 3.47 1.89 4.41
CA THR A 26 3.46 0.45 4.71
C THR A 26 4.31 0.14 5.94
N ASP A 27 4.03 -0.98 6.61
CA ASP A 27 4.90 -1.48 7.68
C ASP A 27 6.21 -2.08 7.13
N ALA A 28 7.21 -2.28 8.00
CA ALA A 28 8.53 -2.85 7.69
C ALA A 28 8.54 -4.29 7.10
N GLY A 29 7.36 -4.88 6.87
CA GLY A 29 7.20 -6.16 6.20
C GLY A 29 7.15 -6.09 4.67
N ILE A 30 7.29 -4.90 4.07
CA ILE A 30 7.32 -4.79 2.60
C ILE A 30 8.59 -5.41 2.02
N ASP A 31 8.43 -6.20 0.96
CA ASP A 31 9.56 -6.79 0.26
C ASP A 31 10.39 -5.70 -0.45
N PRO A 32 11.72 -5.68 -0.31
CA PRO A 32 12.56 -4.64 -0.89
C PRO A 32 12.52 -4.60 -2.42
N ALA A 33 12.29 -5.73 -3.10
CA ALA A 33 12.09 -5.74 -4.54
C ALA A 33 10.77 -5.06 -4.92
N PHE A 34 9.74 -5.22 -4.08
CA PHE A 34 8.44 -4.57 -4.26
C PHE A 34 8.50 -3.07 -3.98
N LYS A 35 9.20 -2.65 -2.92
CA LYS A 35 9.50 -1.24 -2.63
C LYS A 35 10.15 -0.58 -3.84
N LYS A 36 11.21 -1.19 -4.39
CA LYS A 36 11.93 -0.66 -5.54
C LYS A 36 11.05 -0.55 -6.79
N ALA A 37 10.22 -1.56 -7.06
CA ALA A 37 9.30 -1.53 -8.20
C ALA A 37 8.21 -0.45 -8.07
N LEU A 38 7.83 -0.07 -6.85
CA LEU A 38 6.90 1.02 -6.58
C LEU A 38 7.60 2.38 -6.73
N GLU A 39 8.81 2.53 -6.21
CA GLU A 39 9.63 3.73 -6.37
C GLU A 39 9.99 3.99 -7.85
N GLU A 40 10.31 2.95 -8.63
CA GLU A 40 10.54 3.07 -10.08
C GLU A 40 9.28 3.52 -10.85
N LYS A 41 8.09 3.30 -10.28
CA LYS A 41 6.82 3.80 -10.82
C LYS A 41 6.50 5.22 -10.39
N GLY A 42 7.38 5.87 -9.60
CA GLY A 42 7.19 7.23 -9.10
C GLY A 42 6.32 7.32 -7.84
N ILE A 43 6.09 6.20 -7.16
CA ILE A 43 5.30 6.13 -5.93
C ILE A 43 6.25 6.32 -4.75
N ASP A 44 5.98 7.30 -3.89
CA ASP A 44 6.76 7.53 -2.68
C ASP A 44 6.41 6.47 -1.63
N VAL A 45 7.37 5.64 -1.20
CA VAL A 45 7.12 4.54 -0.25
C VAL A 45 7.68 4.89 1.12
N ILE A 46 6.78 5.11 2.08
CA ILE A 46 7.11 5.41 3.47
C ILE A 46 6.94 4.14 4.30
N VAL A 47 8.04 3.62 4.83
CA VAL A 47 8.03 2.46 5.71
C VAL A 47 7.92 2.93 7.16
N THR A 48 6.81 2.60 7.81
CA THR A 48 6.62 2.88 9.25
C THR A 48 7.10 1.68 10.06
N GLY A 49 7.93 1.92 11.07
CA GLY A 49 8.52 0.86 11.90
C GLY A 49 10.02 0.66 11.70
N GLU A 50 10.63 1.28 10.69
CA GLU A 50 12.04 1.62 10.77
C GLU A 50 12.17 2.76 11.78
N LYS A 51 12.66 2.44 12.98
CA LYS A 51 13.21 3.45 13.88
C LYS A 51 14.38 4.09 13.12
N ASP A 52 14.17 5.29 12.62
CA ASP A 52 15.25 6.23 12.38
C ASP A 52 15.84 6.55 13.77
N GLU A 53 16.94 5.87 14.11
CA GLU A 53 17.80 6.16 15.27
C GLU A 53 19.16 6.63 14.76
#